data_AF-A0A014ND49-F1
#
_entry.id   AF-A0A014ND49-F1
#
_cell.length_a   1.000
_cell.length_b   1.000
_cell.length_c   1.000
_cell.angle_alpha   90.00
_cell.angle_beta   90.00
_cell.angle_gamma   90.00
#
_symmetry.space_group_name_H-M   'P 1'
#
loop_
_entity.id
_entity.type
_entity.pdbx_description
1 polymer ?
#
loop_
_entity_poly.entity_id
_entity_poly.type
_entity_poly.pdbx_seq_one_letter_code
_entity_poly.pdbx_strand_id
1 'polypeptide(L)'
;MDMFKKIKIKYHINGEEITDTITPYDHNKYDQVIEFLVQKYVPTKLIESQLRQGERNQISKRNLIENGISEVSYYEDEDDVWVGIPDLNLKKV
;
A
#
# COMPACT_ATOMS: atom_id res chain seq x y z
N MET A 1 22.71 12.75 -9.01
CA MET A 1 21.24 12.75 -9.01
C MET A 1 20.83 11.34 -9.37
N ASP A 2 20.54 10.53 -8.36
CA ASP A 2 20.10 9.16 -8.61
C ASP A 2 18.75 9.20 -9.33
N MET A 3 18.73 8.60 -10.52
CA MET A 3 17.49 8.30 -11.22
C MET A 3 16.76 7.27 -10.36
N PHE A 4 15.75 7.71 -9.60
CA PHE A 4 14.86 6.78 -8.88
C PHE A 4 14.26 5.81 -9.90
N LYS A 5 14.67 4.55 -9.81
CA LYS A 5 14.25 3.50 -10.72
C LYS A 5 12.78 3.21 -10.44
N LYS A 6 11.94 3.34 -11.47
CA LYS A 6 10.50 3.12 -11.34
C LYS A 6 10.22 1.65 -10.99
N ILE A 7 9.38 1.40 -9.99
CA ILE A 7 8.96 0.06 -9.58
C ILE A 7 7.65 -0.26 -10.28
N LYS A 8 7.60 -1.41 -10.95
CA LYS A 8 6.34 -1.94 -11.49
C LYS A 8 5.62 -2.72 -10.40
N ILE A 9 4.33 -2.50 -10.28
CA ILE A 9 3.47 -3.20 -9.32
C ILE A 9 2.30 -3.82 -10.04
N LYS A 10 1.82 -4.93 -9.48
CA LYS A 10 0.71 -5.71 -10.00
C LYS A 10 -0.18 -6.10 -8.83
N TYR A 11 -1.48 -5.86 -8.92
CA TYR A 11 -2.42 -6.16 -7.84
C TYR A 11 -3.81 -6.41 -8.40
N HIS A 12 -4.63 -7.16 -7.65
CA HIS A 12 -6.03 -7.36 -7.97
C HIS A 12 -6.87 -6.39 -7.15
N ILE A 13 -7.83 -5.71 -7.79
CA ILE A 13 -8.86 -4.93 -7.11
C ILE A 13 -10.23 -5.32 -7.63
N ASN A 14 -11.12 -5.74 -6.74
CA ASN A 14 -12.49 -6.17 -7.08
C ASN A 14 -12.53 -7.27 -8.17
N GLY A 15 -11.49 -8.11 -8.25
CA GLY A 15 -11.36 -9.18 -9.26
C GLY A 15 -10.72 -8.75 -10.58
N GLU A 16 -10.33 -7.48 -10.73
CA GLU A 16 -9.60 -6.98 -11.88
C GLU A 16 -8.11 -6.84 -11.57
N GLU A 17 -7.27 -7.36 -12.47
CA GLU A 17 -5.82 -7.23 -12.36
C GLU A 17 -5.37 -5.87 -12.92
N ILE A 18 -4.69 -5.09 -12.08
CA ILE A 18 -4.13 -3.80 -12.44
C ILE A 18 -2.61 -3.87 -12.36
N THR A 19 -1.95 -3.29 -13.36
CA THR A 19 -0.51 -3.03 -13.36
C THR A 19 -0.29 -1.52 -13.27
N ASP A 20 0.53 -1.08 -12.32
CA ASP A 20 0.86 0.33 -12.11
C ASP A 20 2.37 0.51 -11.97
N THR A 21 2.84 1.75 -12.01
CA THR A 21 4.26 2.06 -11.88
C THR A 21 4.46 3.19 -10.87
N ILE A 22 5.20 2.93 -9.80
CA ILE A 22 5.48 3.89 -8.74
C ILE A 22 6.92 4.38 -8.83
N THR A 23 7.14 5.65 -8.50
CA THR A 23 8.49 6.20 -8.34
C THR A 23 8.87 6.09 -6.86
N PRO A 24 9.84 5.24 -6.49
CA PRO A 24 10.21 5.12 -5.11
C PRO A 24 10.89 6.39 -4.59
N TYR A 25 10.68 6.70 -3.31
CA TYR A 25 11.36 7.75 -2.56
C TYR A 25 12.41 7.18 -1.58
N ASP A 26 12.47 5.86 -1.40
CA ASP A 26 13.45 5.17 -0.54
C ASP A 26 13.80 3.77 -1.10
N HIS A 27 14.68 3.03 -0.43
CA HIS A 27 15.10 1.68 -0.82
C HIS A 27 14.07 0.58 -0.47
N ASN A 28 13.16 0.82 0.47
CA ASN A 28 12.18 -0.18 0.87
C ASN A 28 10.98 -0.22 -0.09
N LYS A 29 11.08 -1.00 -1.17
CA LYS A 29 10.04 -1.14 -2.19
C LYS A 29 8.72 -1.64 -1.61
N TYR A 30 8.79 -2.60 -0.69
CA TYR A 30 7.63 -3.25 -0.08
C TYR A 30 6.74 -2.23 0.64
N ASP A 31 7.32 -1.41 1.53
CA ASP A 31 6.54 -0.42 2.29
C ASP A 31 5.94 0.64 1.37
N GLN A 32 6.66 1.01 0.32
CA GLN A 32 6.20 2.01 -0.65
C GLN A 32 5.04 1.51 -1.52
N VAL A 33 5.07 0.24 -1.92
CA VAL A 33 3.95 -0.40 -2.65
C VAL A 33 2.70 -0.39 -1.79
N ILE A 34 2.84 -0.78 -0.53
CA ILE A 34 1.73 -0.80 0.43
C ILE A 34 1.19 0.61 0.66
N GLU A 35 2.07 1.58 0.96
CA GLU A 35 1.66 2.96 1.22
C GLU A 35 0.95 3.57 0.01
N PHE A 36 1.45 3.33 -1.20
CA PHE A 36 0.80 3.78 -2.43
C PHE A 36 -0.63 3.22 -2.57
N LEU A 37 -0.80 1.91 -2.41
CA LEU A 37 -2.12 1.27 -2.50
C LEU A 37 -3.08 1.78 -1.42
N VAL A 38 -2.57 2.00 -0.22
CA VAL A 38 -3.35 2.53 0.90
C VAL A 38 -3.82 3.94 0.60
N GLN A 39 -2.93 4.83 0.15
CA GLN A 39 -3.29 6.20 -0.18
C GLN A 39 -4.29 6.27 -1.34
N LYS A 40 -4.19 5.35 -2.31
CA LYS A 40 -5.03 5.31 -3.50
C LYS A 40 -6.44 4.76 -3.23
N TYR A 41 -6.56 3.74 -2.39
CA TYR A 41 -7.80 2.96 -2.25
C TYR A 41 -8.41 2.92 -0.85
N VAL A 42 -7.64 3.24 0.20
CA VAL A 42 -8.19 3.29 1.56
C VAL A 42 -8.62 4.73 1.87
N PRO A 43 -9.93 4.99 2.00
CA PRO A 43 -10.41 6.34 2.31
C PRO A 43 -9.86 6.79 3.66
N THR A 44 -9.25 7.98 3.67
CA THR A 44 -8.78 8.58 4.92
C THR A 44 -10.00 9.00 5.73
N LYS A 45 -10.27 8.31 6.85
CA LYS A 45 -11.25 8.79 7.83
C LYS A 45 -10.71 10.08 8.45
N LEU A 46 -11.34 11.19 8.11
CA LEU A 46 -11.15 12.45 8.84
C LEU A 46 -11.69 12.25 10.25
N ILE A 47 -10.79 12.31 11.23
CA ILE A 47 -11.15 12.22 12.63
C ILE A 47 -11.43 13.63 13.12
N GLU A 48 -12.66 13.89 13.57
CA GLU A 48 -13.00 15.19 14.15
C GLU A 48 -12.14 15.47 15.39
N SER A 49 -11.72 16.73 15.54
CA SER A 49 -10.94 17.16 16.69
C SER A 49 -11.79 17.01 17.96
N GLN A 50 -11.39 16.12 18.87
CA GLN A 50 -12.04 16.01 20.17
C GLN A 50 -11.61 17.16 21.10
N LEU A 51 -12.56 17.61 21.92
CA LEU A 51 -12.28 18.49 23.05
C LEU A 51 -11.32 17.80 24.03
N ARG A 52 -10.40 18.56 24.64
CA ARG A 52 -9.43 18.06 25.63
C ARG A 52 -10.18 17.33 26.75
N GLN A 53 -10.26 15.99 26.67
CA GLN A 53 -10.74 14.98 27.64
C GLN A 53 -11.34 13.73 26.96
N GLY A 54 -11.51 13.69 25.63
CA GLY A 54 -12.00 12.51 24.90
C GLY A 54 -11.02 11.33 24.88
N GLU A 55 -11.56 10.10 24.90
CA GLU A 55 -10.79 8.87 24.65
C GLU A 55 -10.01 9.00 23.33
N ARG A 56 -8.71 8.68 23.36
CA ARG A 56 -7.82 8.80 22.21
C ARG A 56 -8.41 8.04 21.02
N ASN A 57 -8.78 8.75 19.97
CA ASN A 57 -9.23 8.11 18.72
C ASN A 57 -8.14 7.15 18.25
N GLN A 58 -8.43 5.85 18.29
CA GLN A 58 -7.52 4.85 17.76
C GLN A 58 -7.49 5.04 16.24
N ILE A 59 -6.30 5.28 15.69
CA ILE A 59 -6.08 5.25 14.24
C ILE A 59 -6.61 3.90 13.78
N SER A 60 -7.67 3.91 12.98
CA SER A 60 -8.21 2.69 12.40
C SER A 60 -7.10 2.08 11.54
N LYS A 61 -6.72 0.84 11.84
CA LYS A 61 -5.82 0.06 10.98
C LYS A 61 -6.37 0.11 9.57
N ARG A 62 -5.53 0.42 8.59
CA ARG A 62 -5.89 0.49 7.19
C ARG A 62 -5.77 -0.94 6.64
N ASN A 63 -6.83 -1.47 6.02
CA ASN A 63 -6.84 -2.84 5.54
C ASN A 63 -7.08 -2.84 4.03
N LEU A 64 -6.06 -3.22 3.25
CA LEU A 64 -6.14 -3.24 1.79
C LEU A 64 -7.14 -4.30 1.30
N ILE A 65 -7.21 -5.44 1.98
CA ILE A 65 -8.14 -6.54 1.64
C ILE A 65 -9.58 -6.13 1.86
N GLU A 66 -9.89 -5.43 2.95
CA GLU A 66 -11.23 -4.88 3.18
C GLU A 66 -11.65 -3.85 2.14
N ASN A 67 -10.69 -3.23 1.44
CA ASN A 67 -10.91 -2.29 0.35
C ASN A 67 -10.83 -2.98 -1.04
N GLY A 68 -10.94 -4.31 -1.08
CA GLY A 68 -11.05 -5.09 -2.31
C GLY A 68 -9.71 -5.42 -2.97
N ILE A 69 -8.57 -5.11 -2.34
CA ILE A 69 -7.24 -5.36 -2.91
C ILE A 69 -6.70 -6.70 -2.45
N SER A 70 -6.19 -7.49 -3.39
CA SER A 70 -5.58 -8.80 -3.15
C SER A 70 -4.44 -9.06 -4.12
N GLU A 71 -3.67 -10.13 -3.88
CA GLU A 71 -2.62 -10.61 -4.79
C GLU A 71 -1.63 -9.52 -5.24
N VAL A 72 -1.14 -8.73 -4.27
CA VAL A 72 -0.21 -7.63 -4.55
C VAL A 72 1.19 -8.20 -4.81
N SER A 73 1.84 -7.74 -5.87
CA SER A 73 3.22 -8.09 -6.22
C SER A 73 3.96 -6.86 -6.74
N TYR A 74 5.25 -6.79 -6.50
CA TYR A 74 6.14 -5.79 -7.11
C TYR A 74 7.26 -6.48 -7.88
N TYR A 75 7.76 -5.80 -8.90
CA TYR A 75 8.82 -6.32 -9.75
C TYR A 75 10.19 -5.96 -9.18
N GLU A 76 11.04 -6.98 -9.01
CA GLU A 76 12.41 -6.85 -8.56
C GLU A 76 13.35 -6.94 -9.77
N ASP A 77 13.86 -5.79 -10.22
CA ASP A 77 14.71 -5.72 -11.40
C ASP A 77 16.07 -6.41 -11.22
N GLU A 78 16.56 -6.56 -9.98
CA GLU A 78 17.86 -7.20 -9.71
C GLU A 78 17.83 -8.70 -10.01
N ASP A 79 16.71 -9.33 -9.65
CA ASP A 79 16.50 -10.77 -9.78
C ASP A 79 15.62 -11.15 -10.99
N ASP A 80 15.06 -10.17 -11.71
CA ASP A 80 14.10 -10.34 -12.81
C ASP A 80 12.87 -11.18 -12.41
N VAL A 81 12.34 -10.92 -11.21
CA VAL A 81 11.21 -11.68 -10.64
C VAL A 81 10.09 -10.78 -10.10
N TRP A 82 8.87 -11.34 -10.07
CA TRP A 82 7.75 -10.77 -9.35
C TRP A 82 7.74 -11.27 -7.91
N VAL A 83 7.84 -10.36 -6.96
CA VAL A 83 7.80 -10.65 -5.53
C VAL A 83 6.40 -10.38 -5.00
N GLY A 84 5.72 -11.44 -4.58
CA GLY A 84 4.38 -11.36 -3.98
C GLY A 84 4.44 -10.85 -2.53
N ILE A 85 3.53 -9.95 -2.19
CA ILE A 85 3.30 -9.45 -0.83
C ILE A 85 2.29 -10.37 -0.14
N PRO A 86 2.64 -11.00 1.00
CA PRO A 86 1.73 -11.88 1.71
C PRO A 86 0.45 -11.16 2.20
N ASP A 87 -0.70 -11.81 2.08
CA ASP A 87 -2.00 -11.26 2.56
C ASP A 87 -1.99 -10.82 4.02
N LEU A 88 -1.20 -11.48 4.88
CA LEU A 88 -1.06 -11.11 6.28
C LEU A 88 -0.61 -9.65 6.46
N ASN A 89 0.23 -9.20 5.53
CA ASN A 89 0.78 -7.85 5.53
C ASN A 89 -0.22 -6.83 5.00
N LEU A 90 -1.07 -7.22 4.04
CA LEU A 90 -2.14 -6.38 3.50
C LEU A 90 -3.26 -6.11 4.53
N LYS A 91 -3.41 -6.98 5.53
CA LYS A 91 -4.37 -6.83 6.65
C LYS A 91 -3.88 -5.93 7.79
N LYS A 92 -2.57 -5.69 7.88
CA LYS A 92 -1.92 -5.06 9.04
C LYS A 92 -1.41 -3.64 8.76
N VAL A 93 -2.03 -2.93 7.83
CA VAL A 93 -1.62 -1.58 7.46
C VAL A 93 -2.30 -0.52 8.33
#